data_AF-A0A959X7H4-F1
#
_entry.id   AF-A0A959X7H4-F1
#
_cell.length_a   1.000
_cell.length_b   1.000
_cell.length_c   1.000
_cell.angle_alpha   90.00
_cell.angle_beta   90.00
_cell.angle_gamma   90.00
#
_symmetry.space_group_name_H-M   'P 1'
#
loop_
_entity.id
_entity.type
_entity.pdbx_description
1 polymer ?
#
loop_
_entity_poly.entity_id
_entity_poly.type
_entity_poly.pdbx_seq_one_letter_code
_entity_poly.pdbx_strand_id
1 'polypeptide(L)' 'VNQPLTLEISADQPGELHVHSTPERTISYPKGQSSWELEIPRPGVVEIEDHHSGALVFKLQVR' A
#
# COMPACT_ATOMS: atom_id res chain seq x y z
N VAL A 1 8.79 6.99 10.76
CA VAL A 1 8.54 7.99 9.69
C VAL A 1 9.73 8.01 8.73
N ASN A 2 9.52 8.36 7.46
CA ASN A 2 10.58 8.47 6.42
C ASN A 2 11.51 7.25 6.30
N GLN A 3 10.99 6.07 6.65
CA GLN A 3 11.73 4.82 6.49
C GLN A 3 11.24 4.17 5.19
N PRO A 4 12.16 3.74 4.30
CA PRO A 4 11.78 3.02 3.11
C PRO A 4 11.18 1.66 3.51
N LEU A 5 10.00 1.38 2.98
CA LEU A 5 9.30 0.11 3.10
C LEU A 5 9.20 -0.52 1.72
N THR A 6 9.55 -1.79 1.59
CA THR A 6 9.27 -2.58 0.39
C THR A 6 7.95 -3.32 0.59
N LEU A 7 6.99 -3.06 -0.29
CA LEU A 7 5.75 -3.83 -0.37
C LEU A 7 5.89 -4.88 -1.48
N GLU A 8 6.01 -6.14 -1.09
CA GLU A 8 5.96 -7.28 -2.01
C GLU A 8 4.52 -7.73 -2.19
N ILE A 9 4.07 -7.77 -3.44
CA ILE A 9 2.68 -8.10 -3.79
C ILE A 9 2.69 -9.39 -4.61
N SER A 10 1.91 -10.38 -4.16
CA SER A 10 1.61 -11.60 -4.90
C SER A 10 0.12 -11.65 -5.17
N ALA A 11 -0.27 -11.58 -6.44
CA ALA A 11 -1.67 -11.53 -6.85
C ALA A 11 -1.98 -12.52 -7.99
N ASP A 12 -3.19 -13.07 -7.99
CA ASP A 12 -3.68 -13.98 -9.04
C ASP A 12 -4.25 -13.24 -10.26
N GLN A 13 -4.53 -11.94 -10.11
CA GLN A 13 -5.03 -11.01 -11.12
C GLN A 13 -4.41 -9.61 -10.93
N PRO A 14 -4.36 -8.76 -11.98
CA PRO A 14 -3.95 -7.38 -11.81
C PRO A 14 -4.96 -6.60 -10.95
N GLY A 15 -4.48 -5.60 -10.21
CA GLY A 15 -5.32 -4.83 -9.31
C GLY A 15 -4.65 -3.53 -8.86
N GLU A 16 -5.22 -2.91 -7.83
CA GLU A 16 -4.76 -1.63 -7.33
C GLU A 16 -5.00 -1.51 -5.82
N LEU A 17 -3.99 -1.04 -5.09
CA LEU A 17 -4.10 -0.71 -3.67
C LEU A 17 -4.26 0.79 -3.48
N HIS A 18 -5.17 1.17 -2.60
CA HIS A 18 -5.29 2.53 -2.06
C HIS A 18 -4.55 2.62 -0.73
N VAL A 19 -3.65 3.60 -0.63
CA VAL A 19 -2.85 3.88 0.57
C VAL A 19 -3.34 5.20 1.17
N HIS A 20 -4.05 5.11 2.30
CA HIS A 20 -4.64 6.27 2.99
C HIS A 20 -3.58 7.04 3.78
N SER A 21 -2.56 7.56 3.10
CA SER A 21 -1.50 8.39 3.65
C SER A 21 -1.66 9.85 3.25
N THR A 22 -0.76 10.73 3.73
CA THR A 22 -0.61 12.07 3.15
C THR A 22 0.84 12.31 2.72
N PRO A 23 1.12 12.51 1.41
CA PRO A 23 0.14 12.50 0.31
C PRO A 23 -0.53 11.13 0.14
N GLU A 24 -1.75 11.14 -0.38
CA GLU A 24 -2.47 9.93 -0.79
C GLU A 24 -1.71 9.25 -1.92
N ARG A 25 -1.77 7.92 -1.96
CA ARG A 25 -1.12 7.14 -3.01
C ARG A 25 -2.00 5.98 -3.45
N THR A 26 -1.81 5.63 -4.71
CA THR A 26 -2.42 4.48 -5.35
C THR A 26 -1.33 3.64 -6.00
N ILE A 27 -1.38 2.32 -5.83
CA ILE A 27 -0.35 1.39 -6.32
C ILE A 27 -1.03 0.34 -7.20
N SER A 28 -0.88 0.47 -8.51
CA SER A 28 -1.34 -0.55 -9.45
C SER A 28 -0.32 -1.71 -9.52
N TYR A 29 -0.78 -2.95 -9.54
CA TYR A 29 0.08 -4.14 -9.61
C TYR A 29 -0.40 -5.13 -10.67
N PRO A 30 0.51 -5.85 -11.34
CA PRO A 30 0.16 -6.90 -12.29
C PRO A 30 -0.23 -8.20 -11.58
N LYS A 31 -0.78 -9.15 -12.35
CA LYS A 31 -0.83 -10.56 -11.93
C LYS A 31 0.59 -11.10 -11.71
N GLY A 32 0.78 -11.94 -10.70
CA GLY A 32 2.05 -12.54 -10.33
C GLY A 32 2.71 -11.79 -9.18
N GLN A 33 4.05 -11.73 -9.20
CA GLN A 33 4.84 -11.02 -8.20
C GLN A 33 5.21 -9.61 -8.66
N SER A 34 5.16 -8.64 -7.75
CA SER A 34 5.69 -7.29 -7.96
C SER A 34 6.19 -6.69 -6.65
N SER A 35 6.97 -5.61 -6.74
CA SER A 35 7.56 -4.94 -5.58
C SER A 35 7.49 -3.42 -5.75
N TRP A 36 7.17 -2.72 -4.67
CA TRP A 36 7.03 -1.27 -4.63
C TRP A 36 7.73 -0.67 -3.42
N GLU A 37 8.43 0.44 -3.62
CA GLU A 37 8.99 1.23 -2.53
C GLU A 37 7.99 2.27 -2.05
N LEU A 38 7.79 2.31 -0.73
CA LEU A 38 6.89 3.24 -0.06
C LEU A 38 7.64 3.97 1.05
N GLU A 39 7.35 5.26 1.19
CA GLU A 39 7.82 6.07 2.31
C GLU A 39 6.63 6.83 2.88
N ILE A 40 6.43 6.72 4.19
CA ILE A 40 5.36 7.43 4.91
C ILE A 40 5.95 8.56 5.75
N PRO A 41 5.71 9.83 5.39
CA PRO A 41 6.37 10.96 6.04
C PRO A 41 5.68 11.44 7.32
N ARG A 42 4.48 10.97 7.61
CA ARG A 42 3.68 11.40 8.77
C ARG A 42 3.44 10.24 9.73
N PRO A 43 3.55 10.48 11.04
CA PRO A 43 3.16 9.47 12.03
C PRO A 43 1.65 9.25 12.01
N GLY A 44 1.21 8.07 12.43
CA GLY A 44 -0.20 7.70 12.45
C GLY A 44 -0.44 6.26 12.04
N VAL A 45 -1.71 5.90 11.89
CA VAL A 45 -2.12 4.63 11.28
C VAL A 45 -2.45 4.90 9.82
N VAL A 46 -1.78 4.17 8.92
CA VAL A 46 -2.09 4.17 7.48
C VAL A 46 -2.83 2.89 7.17
N GLU A 47 -3.98 3.00 6.53
CA GLU A 47 -4.76 1.87 6.03
C GLU A 47 -4.43 1.65 4.55
N ILE A 48 -4.26 0.38 4.19
CA ILE A 48 -4.02 -0.05 2.82
C ILE A 48 -5.16 -0.99 2.44
N GLU A 49 -5.92 -0.62 1.43
CA GLU A 49 -7.11 -1.33 0.96
C GLU A 49 -6.98 -1.73 -0.50
N ASP A 50 -7.69 -2.78 -0.90
CA ASP A 50 -7.97 -3.05 -2.31
C ASP A 50 -8.90 -1.96 -2.85
N HIS A 51 -8.49 -1.24 -3.89
CA HIS A 51 -9.24 -0.11 -4.41
C HIS A 51 -10.64 -0.51 -4.89
N HIS A 52 -10.78 -1.66 -5.57
CA HIS A 52 -12.04 -2.03 -6.18
C HIS A 52 -13.12 -2.43 -5.15
N SER A 53 -12.72 -3.23 -4.16
CA SER A 53 -13.63 -3.75 -3.14
C SER A 53 -13.70 -2.89 -1.88
N GLY A 54 -12.74 -1.99 -1.66
CA GLY A 54 -12.55 -1.28 -0.40
C GLY A 54 -12.15 -2.20 0.76
N ALA A 55 -11.74 -3.45 0.46
CA ALA A 55 -11.35 -4.39 1.49
C ALA A 55 -10.00 -3.99 2.09
N LEU A 56 -9.96 -3.81 3.41
CA LEU A 56 -8.71 -3.56 4.12
C LEU A 56 -7.77 -4.76 3.98
N VAL A 57 -6.57 -4.53 3.46
CA VAL A 57 -5.51 -5.55 3.34
C VAL A 57 -4.65 -5.55 4.60
N PHE A 58 -4.15 -4.37 5.01
CA PHE A 58 -3.38 -4.23 6.25
C PHE A 58 -3.38 -2.79 6.77
N LYS A 59 -2.95 -2.63 8.03
CA LYS A 59 -2.67 -1.33 8.65
C LYS A 59 -1.20 -1.22 9.02
N LEU A 60 -0.61 -0.07 8.74
CA LEU A 60 0.75 0.26 9.15
C LEU A 60 0.71 1.31 10.27
N GLN A 61 1.24 0.96 11.43
CA GLN A 61 1.50 1.93 12.49
C GLN A 61 2.85 2.61 12.23
N VAL A 62 2.82 3.90 11.89
CA VAL A 62 4.01 4.73 11.71
C VAL A 62 4.25 5.53 12.98
N ARG A 63 5.49 5.48 13.47
CA ARG A 63 6.00 6.24 14.61
C ARG A 63 7.27 6.98 14.22
#